data_AF-A5UHZ5-F1
#
_entry.id   AF-A5UHZ5-F1
#
_cell.length_a   1.000
_cell.length_b   1.000
_cell.length_c   1.000
_cell.angle_alpha   90.00
_cell.angle_beta   90.00
_cell.angle_gamma   90.00
#
_symmetry.space_group_name_H-M   'P 1'
#
loop_
_entity.id
_entity.type
_entity.pdbx_description
1 polymer ?
#
loop_
_entity_poly.entity_id
_entity_poly.type
_entity_poly.pdbx_seq_one_letter_code
_entity_poly.pdbx_strand_id
1 'polypeptide(L)'
;MAASFSVTRRFFDDKNYPRGFSRHGDYTIKESQVLEQYGQAFKALDLGEREPATKEEKDFVAFCRGERAAETFFEKTWNKYRTRINTKNVFTPYLVM
;
A
#
# COMPACT_ATOMS: atom_id res chain seq x y z
N MET A 1 -2.72 -4.64 18.31
CA MET A 1 -3.69 -3.96 17.43
C MET A 1 -2.92 -2.84 16.75
N ALA A 2 -2.64 -2.97 15.45
CA ALA A 2 -1.64 -2.17 14.74
C ALA A 2 -2.08 -0.70 14.61
N ALA A 3 -1.84 0.10 15.65
CA ALA A 3 -2.03 1.55 15.64
C ALA A 3 -0.94 2.28 14.84
N SER A 4 0.12 1.57 14.44
CA SER A 4 1.33 2.08 13.81
C SER A 4 1.09 2.88 12.53
N PHE A 5 0.13 2.43 11.70
CA PHE A 5 -0.19 3.08 10.41
C PHE A 5 -1.41 4.01 10.47
N SER A 6 -1.92 4.32 11.66
CA SER A 6 -3.12 5.14 11.79
C SER A 6 -2.96 6.51 11.14
N VAL A 7 -4.02 6.93 10.45
CA VAL A 7 -4.12 8.23 9.76
C VAL A 7 -5.47 8.86 10.07
N THR A 8 -5.50 10.19 10.01
CA THR A 8 -6.70 10.99 10.25
C THR A 8 -7.68 10.94 9.09
N ARG A 9 -7.21 10.65 7.88
CA ARG A 9 -8.03 10.62 6.67
C ARG A 9 -7.93 9.27 5.97
N ARG A 10 -9.06 8.81 5.44
CA ARG A 10 -9.11 7.60 4.61
C ARG A 10 -8.45 7.85 3.26
N PHE A 11 -7.80 6.84 2.73
CA PHE A 11 -7.22 6.85 1.40
C PHE A 11 -8.30 6.61 0.35
N PHE A 12 -8.39 7.54 -0.60
CA PHE A 12 -9.25 7.41 -1.77
C PHE A 12 -8.39 7.64 -3.01
N ASP A 13 -8.37 6.66 -3.90
CA ASP A 13 -7.74 6.79 -5.20
C ASP A 13 -8.83 6.86 -6.26
N ASP A 14 -9.51 8.00 -6.34
CA ASP A 14 -10.61 8.21 -7.28
C ASP A 14 -10.16 8.14 -8.75
N LYS A 15 -8.85 8.30 -8.99
CA LYS A 15 -8.25 8.21 -10.34
C LYS A 15 -8.25 6.77 -10.86
N ASN A 16 -7.84 5.82 -10.02
CA ASN A 16 -7.81 4.40 -10.42
C ASN A 16 -9.08 3.64 -10.01
N TYR A 17 -9.71 4.06 -8.92
CA TYR A 17 -10.87 3.43 -8.28
C TYR A 17 -11.93 4.49 -7.94
N PRO A 18 -12.60 5.09 -8.94
CA PRO A 18 -13.62 6.14 -8.73
C PRO A 18 -14.84 5.67 -7.91
N ARG A 19 -15.02 4.36 -7.76
CA ARG A 19 -16.08 3.74 -6.95
C ARG A 19 -15.56 3.10 -5.66
N GLY A 20 -14.28 3.29 -5.33
CA GLY A 20 -13.60 2.66 -4.20
C GLY A 20 -13.13 1.23 -4.47
N PHE A 21 -12.22 0.75 -3.63
CA PHE A 21 -11.59 -0.58 -3.76
C PHE A 21 -12.60 -1.71 -3.61
N SER A 22 -13.54 -1.57 -2.66
CA SER A 22 -14.54 -2.59 -2.33
C SER A 22 -15.49 -2.92 -3.49
N ARG A 23 -15.70 -1.99 -4.44
CA ARG A 23 -16.65 -2.18 -5.55
C ARG A 23 -16.03 -2.78 -6.81
N HIS A 24 -14.70 -2.85 -6.89
CA HIS A 24 -14.00 -3.32 -8.08
C HIS A 24 -13.76 -4.84 -8.10
N GLY A 25 -13.92 -5.52 -6.95
CA GLY A 25 -13.70 -6.97 -6.84
C GLY A 25 -12.24 -7.42 -6.92
N ASP A 26 -11.31 -6.49 -7.11
CA ASP A 26 -9.86 -6.75 -7.20
C ASP A 26 -9.23 -7.12 -5.86
N TYR A 27 -9.87 -6.66 -4.78
CA TYR A 27 -9.43 -6.79 -3.41
C TYR A 27 -10.54 -7.44 -2.58
N THR A 28 -10.12 -8.25 -1.62
CA THR A 28 -11.02 -8.75 -0.58
C THR A 28 -11.51 -7.58 0.28
N ILE A 29 -12.57 -7.82 1.06
CA ILE A 29 -13.13 -6.82 1.98
C ILE A 29 -12.04 -6.32 2.94
N LYS A 30 -11.21 -7.23 3.47
CA LYS A 30 -10.11 -6.88 4.39
C LYS A 30 -9.02 -6.05 3.72
N GLU A 31 -8.60 -6.42 2.51
CA GLU A 31 -7.60 -5.65 1.74
C GLU A 31 -8.12 -4.24 1.43
N SER A 32 -9.39 -4.13 1.00
CA SER A 32 -10.03 -2.85 0.70
C SER A 32 -10.07 -1.95 1.94
N GLN A 33 -10.49 -2.50 3.08
CA GLN A 33 -10.47 -1.76 4.35
C GLN A 33 -9.07 -1.32 4.75
N VAL A 34 -8.04 -2.16 4.54
CA VAL A 34 -6.65 -1.80 4.83
C VAL A 34 -6.16 -0.66 3.93
N LEU A 35 -6.46 -0.71 2.64
CA LEU A 35 -6.11 0.37 1.72
C LEU A 35 -6.84 1.66 2.09
N GLU A 36 -8.14 1.60 2.35
CA GLU A 36 -8.93 2.78 2.73
C GLU A 36 -8.49 3.35 4.09
N GLN A 37 -8.12 2.51 5.06
CA GLN A 37 -7.77 2.95 6.42
C GLN A 37 -6.31 3.35 6.57
N TYR A 38 -5.38 2.67 5.89
CA TYR A 38 -3.94 2.83 6.08
C TYR A 38 -3.19 3.24 4.79
N GLY A 39 -3.86 3.25 3.63
CA GLY A 39 -3.24 3.58 2.35
C GLY A 39 -2.61 4.96 2.30
N GLN A 40 -3.12 5.93 3.07
CA GLN A 40 -2.51 7.25 3.16
C GLN A 40 -1.15 7.18 3.89
N ALA A 41 -1.05 6.41 4.98
CA ALA A 41 0.23 6.20 5.66
C ALA A 41 1.20 5.46 4.74
N PHE A 42 0.75 4.41 4.07
CA PHE A 42 1.58 3.67 3.12
C PHE A 42 2.14 4.57 2.02
N LYS A 43 1.30 5.41 1.41
CA LYS A 43 1.73 6.36 0.40
C LYS A 43 2.72 7.38 0.95
N ALA A 44 2.48 7.94 2.13
CA ALA A 44 3.36 8.93 2.75
C ALA A 44 4.73 8.32 3.12
N LEU A 45 4.75 7.08 3.63
CA LEU A 45 5.97 6.34 3.93
C LEU A 45 6.73 5.96 2.64
N ASP A 46 6.01 5.52 1.61
CA ASP A 46 6.57 5.14 0.30
C ASP A 46 7.19 6.36 -0.43
N LEU A 47 6.58 7.54 -0.30
CA LEU A 47 7.10 8.81 -0.82
C LEU A 47 8.18 9.44 0.08
N GLY A 48 8.35 8.95 1.31
CA GLY A 48 9.23 9.56 2.30
C GLY A 48 8.72 10.89 2.88
N GLU A 49 7.43 11.22 2.68
CA GLU A 49 6.78 12.38 3.31
C GLU A 49 6.60 12.18 4.82
N ARG A 50 6.47 10.93 5.26
CA ARG A 50 6.37 10.55 6.67
C ARG A 50 7.58 9.70 7.05
N GLU A 51 8.21 10.01 8.17
CA GLU A 51 9.25 9.16 8.74
C GLU A 51 8.64 7.97 9.50
N PRO A 52 9.18 6.76 9.34
CA PRO A 52 8.71 5.58 10.06
C PRO A 52 9.09 5.68 11.55
N ALA A 53 8.10 5.74 12.43
CA ALA A 53 8.32 5.84 13.87
C ALA A 53 8.47 4.46 14.52
N THR A 54 7.68 3.49 14.06
CA THR A 54 7.61 2.14 14.61
C THR A 54 8.45 1.15 13.82
N LYS A 55 8.78 -0.01 14.43
CA LYS A 55 9.50 -1.08 13.73
C LYS A 55 8.75 -1.57 12.48
N GLU A 56 7.43 -1.67 12.56
CA GLU A 56 6.58 -2.10 11.45
C GLU A 56 6.62 -1.10 10.29
N GLU A 57 6.60 0.21 10.57
CA GLU A 57 6.76 1.23 9.53
C GLU A 57 8.17 1.22 8.93
N LYS A 58 9.22 0.97 9.74
CA LYS A 58 10.59 0.86 9.24
C LYS A 58 10.74 -0.33 8.30
N ASP A 59 10.20 -1.48 8.69
CA ASP A 59 10.15 -2.67 7.86
C ASP A 59 9.37 -2.40 6.55
N PHE A 60 8.24 -1.69 6.64
CA PHE A 60 7.45 -1.29 5.47
C PHE A 60 8.23 -0.37 4.53
N VAL A 61 8.97 0.60 5.06
CA VAL A 61 9.83 1.49 4.25
C VAL A 61 10.97 0.71 3.59
N ALA A 62 11.60 -0.25 4.29
CA ALA A 62 12.60 -1.13 3.70
C ALA A 62 12.02 -1.99 2.56
N PHE A 63 10.80 -2.51 2.75
CA PHE A 63 10.03 -3.17 1.68
C PHE A 63 9.77 -2.24 0.49
N CYS A 64 9.32 -1.00 0.73
CA CYS A 64 9.09 0.01 -0.32
C CYS A 64 10.36 0.35 -1.12
N ARG A 65 11.53 0.31 -0.46
CA ARG A 65 12.86 0.50 -1.09
C ARG A 65 13.35 -0.72 -1.87
N GLY A 66 12.68 -1.87 -1.74
CA GLY A 66 13.09 -3.14 -2.36
C GLY A 66 14.20 -3.86 -1.60
N GLU A 67 14.50 -3.44 -0.36
CA GLU A 67 15.50 -4.10 0.50
C GLU A 67 14.95 -5.41 1.10
N ARG A 68 13.62 -5.56 1.13
CA ARG A 68 12.90 -6.72 1.69
C ARG A 68 11.68 -7.07 0.84
N ALA A 69 11.28 -8.34 0.85
CA ALA A 69 10.05 -8.81 0.22
C ALA A 69 8.81 -8.58 1.10
N ALA A 70 7.62 -8.44 0.49
CA ALA A 70 6.37 -8.28 1.22
C ALA A 70 6.03 -9.55 2.04
N GLU A 71 6.13 -9.47 3.37
CA GLU A 71 5.85 -10.59 4.26
C GLU A 71 4.49 -10.43 4.93
N THR A 72 4.21 -9.21 5.39
CA THR A 72 2.98 -8.89 6.12
C THR A 72 1.80 -8.71 5.17
N PHE A 73 0.59 -8.82 5.74
CA PHE A 73 -0.65 -8.55 5.00
C PHE A 73 -0.68 -7.12 4.43
N PHE A 74 -0.17 -6.15 5.17
CA PHE A 74 -0.12 -4.74 4.75
C PHE A 74 0.77 -4.54 3.53
N GLU A 75 2.00 -5.06 3.58
CA GLU A 75 2.96 -4.96 2.47
C GLU A 75 2.43 -5.66 1.22
N LYS A 76 1.86 -6.87 1.36
CA LYS A 76 1.27 -7.61 0.23
C LYS A 76 0.12 -6.85 -0.41
N THR A 77 -0.74 -6.25 0.41
CA THR A 77 -1.88 -5.44 -0.06
C THR A 77 -1.39 -4.19 -0.79
N TRP A 78 -0.41 -3.48 -0.23
CA TRP A 78 0.17 -2.30 -0.87
C TRP A 78 0.91 -2.64 -2.17
N ASN A 79 1.67 -3.74 -2.19
CA ASN A 79 2.36 -4.21 -3.39
C ASN A 79 1.38 -4.50 -4.53
N LYS A 80 0.28 -5.21 -4.21
CA LYS A 80 -0.80 -5.51 -5.15
C LYS A 80 -1.43 -4.22 -5.69
N TYR A 81 -1.67 -3.23 -4.82
CA TYR A 81 -2.14 -1.92 -5.22
C TYR A 81 -1.17 -1.18 -6.14
N ARG A 82 0.11 -1.05 -5.76
CA ARG A 82 1.17 -0.45 -6.60
C ARG A 82 1.23 -1.13 -7.97
N THR A 83 1.22 -2.46 -8.00
CA THR A 83 1.26 -3.23 -9.25
C THR A 83 0.06 -2.92 -10.14
N ARG A 84 -1.15 -2.81 -9.58
CA ARG A 84 -2.38 -2.53 -10.36
C ARG A 84 -2.47 -1.10 -10.87
N ILE A 85 -2.05 -0.11 -10.09
CA ILE A 85 -2.03 1.28 -10.56
C ILE A 85 -0.88 1.53 -11.54
N ASN A 86 0.23 0.80 -11.40
CA ASN A 86 1.41 0.95 -12.24
C ASN A 86 1.31 0.15 -13.56
N THR A 87 0.60 -0.98 -13.59
CA THR A 87 0.32 -1.72 -14.84
C THR A 87 -0.48 -0.91 -15.86
N LYS A 88 -1.13 0.20 -15.47
CA LYS A 88 -1.72 1.14 -16.42
C LYS A 88 -0.71 2.11 -17.08
N ASN A 89 0.53 2.19 -16.61
CA ASN A 89 1.55 3.10 -17.17
C ASN A 89 2.89 2.46 -17.55
N VAL A 90 3.32 1.36 -16.95
CA VAL A 90 4.54 0.65 -17.39
C VAL A 90 4.50 -0.82 -16.96
N PHE A 91 4.42 -1.70 -17.96
CA PHE A 91 4.73 -3.12 -17.82
C PHE A 91 6.25 -3.26 -17.64
N THR A 92 6.72 -3.23 -16.40
CA THR A 92 8.04 -3.78 -16.06
C THR A 92 7.88 -4.75 -14.91
N PRO A 93 7.87 -6.07 -15.17
CA PRO A 93 7.84 -7.07 -14.14
C PRO A 93 9.22 -7.07 -13.47
N TYR A 94 9.36 -6.40 -12.33
CA TYR A 94 10.52 -6.60 -11.46
C TYR A 94 10.36 -7.93 -10.73
N LEU A 95 10.63 -9.00 -11.48
CA LEU A 95 11.18 -10.24 -10.98
C LEU A 95 12.66 -10.20 -11.36
N VAL A 96 13.47 -9.57 -10.52
CA VAL A 96 14.92 -9.73 -10.59
C VAL A 96 15.22 -10.96 -9.74
N MET A 97 15.31 -12.10 -10.43
CA MET A 97 16.07 -13.27 -9.98
C MET A 97 17.53 -13.08 -10.35
#